data_AF-A0A8S3CBG6-F1
#
_entry.id   AF-A0A8S3CBG6-F1
#
_cell.length_a   1.000
_cell.length_b   1.000
_cell.length_c   1.000
_cell.angle_alpha   90.00
_cell.angle_beta   90.00
_cell.angle_gamma   90.00
#
_symmetry.space_group_name_H-M   'P 1'
#
loop_
_entity.id
_entity.type
_entity.pdbx_description
1 polymer ?
#
loop_
_entity_poly.entity_id
_entity_poly.type
_entity_poly.pdbx_seq_one_letter_code
_entity_poly.pdbx_strand_id
1 'polypeptide(L)'
;AFDHDISAFSNCATYRCPLLEQDTGKFIFSVEIFKRGYDDAVANGLRPRGIIIINPSNPTGDIYDEQTVQPVLDFAAEKKL
;
A
#
# COMPACT_ATOMS: atom_id res chain seq x y z
N ALA A 1 8.95 14.08 -1.33
CA ALA A 1 9.84 13.60 -2.40
C ALA A 1 9.10 12.54 -3.21
N PHE A 2 9.06 11.27 -2.78
CA PHE A 2 8.50 10.16 -3.56
C PHE A 2 7.13 10.40 -4.24
N ASP A 3 6.08 10.75 -3.49
CA ASP A 3 4.74 10.97 -4.07
C ASP A 3 4.73 12.09 -5.13
N HIS A 4 5.49 13.16 -4.85
CA HIS A 4 5.61 14.30 -5.76
C HIS A 4 6.32 13.88 -7.05
N ASP A 5 7.43 13.16 -6.94
CA ASP A 5 8.24 12.72 -8.08
C ASP A 5 7.44 11.75 -8.98
N ILE A 6 6.71 10.79 -8.38
CA ILE A 6 5.82 9.90 -9.13
C ILE A 6 4.78 10.73 -9.91
N SER A 7 4.11 11.67 -9.23
CA SER A 7 3.08 12.48 -9.89
C SER A 7 3.64 13.37 -11.01
N ALA A 8 4.82 13.96 -10.80
CA ALA A 8 5.43 14.90 -11.72
C ALA A 8 5.96 14.23 -13.00
N PHE A 9 6.45 12.98 -12.90
CA PHE A 9 7.17 12.33 -13.99
C PHE A 9 6.45 11.14 -14.63
N SER A 10 5.41 10.58 -14.00
CA SER A 10 4.75 9.36 -14.51
C SER A 10 3.26 9.53 -14.82
N ASN A 11 2.67 10.69 -14.55
CA ASN A 11 1.22 10.91 -14.63
C ASN A 11 0.40 9.87 -13.83
N CYS A 12 1.01 9.32 -12.78
CA CYS A 12 0.37 8.42 -11.83
C CYS A 12 0.15 9.15 -10.50
N ALA A 13 -0.91 8.77 -9.79
CA ALA A 13 -1.14 9.21 -8.42
C ALA A 13 -0.80 8.08 -7.44
N THR A 14 -0.30 8.43 -6.26
CA THR A 14 -0.18 7.49 -5.14
C THR A 14 -1.39 7.65 -4.23
N TYR A 15 -1.93 6.53 -3.73
CA TYR A 15 -2.94 6.52 -2.67
C TYR A 15 -2.31 5.96 -1.40
N ARG A 16 -2.33 6.73 -0.32
CA ARG A 16 -1.62 6.36 0.91
C ARG A 16 -2.43 5.35 1.71
N CYS A 17 -1.77 4.25 2.06
CA CYS A 17 -2.29 3.19 2.92
C CYS A 17 -1.54 3.24 4.26
N PRO A 18 -2.07 3.93 5.29
CA PRO A 18 -1.33 4.16 6.53
C PRO A 18 -1.17 2.85 7.33
N LEU A 19 0.09 2.50 7.64
CA LEU A 19 0.43 1.35 8.48
C LEU A 19 0.41 1.67 9.98
N LEU A 20 0.53 2.95 10.35
CA LEU A 20 0.53 3.40 11.73
C LEU A 20 -0.90 3.39 12.29
N GLU A 21 -1.16 2.55 13.27
CA GLU A 21 -2.37 2.61 14.07
C GLU A 21 -2.26 3.78 15.07
N GLN A 22 -3.14 4.78 14.94
CA GLN A 22 -3.01 6.04 15.70
C GLN A 22 -3.14 5.85 17.22
N ASP A 23 -3.96 4.91 17.65
CA ASP A 23 -4.25 4.69 19.07
C ASP A 23 -3.12 3.95 19.81
N THR A 24 -2.42 3.04 19.11
CA THR A 24 -1.39 2.19 19.72
C THR A 24 0.04 2.62 19.36
N GLY A 25 0.20 3.44 18.32
CA GLY A 25 1.50 3.82 17.77
C GLY A 25 2.25 2.67 17.10
N LYS A 26 1.60 1.52 16.88
CA LYS A 26 2.21 0.35 16.24
C LYS A 26 2.07 0.43 14.73
N PHE A 27 3.12 0.01 14.04
CA PHE A 27 3.06 -0.25 12.61
C PHE A 27 2.51 -1.65 12.41
N ILE A 28 1.31 -1.75 11.86
CA ILE A 28 0.65 -3.02 11.56
C ILE A 28 0.58 -3.16 10.06
N PHE A 29 1.17 -4.24 9.53
CA PHE A 29 1.04 -4.60 8.13
C PHE A 29 -0.03 -5.68 7.98
N SER A 30 -1.08 -5.42 7.20
CA SER A 30 -2.16 -6.36 6.93
C SER A 30 -2.79 -6.08 5.58
N VAL A 31 -3.29 -7.14 4.92
CA VAL A 31 -4.02 -7.05 3.66
C VAL A 31 -5.25 -6.13 3.75
N GLU A 32 -5.88 -6.03 4.92
CA GLU A 32 -7.06 -5.20 5.12
C GLU A 32 -6.80 -3.70 4.88
N ILE A 33 -5.57 -3.24 5.10
CA ILE A 33 -5.17 -1.85 4.83
C ILE A 33 -5.21 -1.60 3.31
N PHE A 34 -4.72 -2.56 2.51
CA PHE A 34 -4.71 -2.45 1.06
C PHE A 34 -6.09 -2.61 0.44
N LYS A 35 -6.96 -3.46 1.01
CA LYS A 35 -8.37 -3.57 0.60
C LYS A 35 -9.10 -2.24 0.76
N ARG A 36 -9.02 -1.65 1.97
CA ARG A 36 -9.61 -0.32 2.25
C ARG A 36 -9.04 0.75 1.34
N GLY A 37 -7.72 0.80 1.19
CA GLY A 37 -7.07 1.77 0.31
C GLY A 37 -7.47 1.64 -1.16
N TYR A 38 -7.67 0.40 -1.65
CA TYR A 38 -8.19 0.16 -2.99
C TYR A 38 -9.61 0.69 -3.14
N ASP A 39 -10.51 0.33 -2.22
CA ASP A 39 -11.92 0.73 -2.27
C ASP A 39 -12.06 2.26 -2.20
N ASP A 40 -11.31 2.91 -1.31
CA ASP A 40 -11.30 4.37 -1.21
C ASP A 40 -10.74 5.03 -2.47
N ALA A 41 -9.65 4.51 -3.03
CA ALA A 41 -9.07 5.05 -4.26
C ALA A 41 -10.08 4.96 -5.43
N VAL A 42 -10.77 3.83 -5.55
CA VAL A 42 -11.85 3.64 -6.55
C VAL A 42 -13.00 4.61 -6.30
N ALA A 43 -13.43 4.79 -5.05
CA ALA A 43 -14.48 5.75 -4.69
C ALA A 43 -14.11 7.20 -5.03
N ASN A 44 -12.82 7.54 -5.00
CA ASN A 44 -12.29 8.85 -5.42
C ASN A 44 -12.03 8.95 -6.94
N GLY A 45 -12.52 7.99 -7.74
CA GLY A 45 -12.41 8.01 -9.20
C GLY A 45 -11.02 7.64 -9.72
N LEU A 46 -10.13 7.12 -8.87
CA LEU A 46 -8.83 6.61 -9.29
C LEU A 46 -8.96 5.18 -9.81
N ARG A 47 -8.01 4.78 -10.66
CA ARG A 47 -7.86 3.41 -11.14
C ARG A 47 -6.55 2.84 -10.59
N PRO A 48 -6.56 2.09 -9.46
CA PRO A 48 -5.36 1.44 -8.95
C PRO A 48 -4.72 0.52 -9.98
N ARG A 49 -3.38 0.57 -10.10
CA ARG A 49 -2.57 -0.18 -11.10
C ARG A 49 -1.44 -0.99 -10.48
N GLY A 50 -1.44 -1.15 -9.16
CA GLY A 50 -0.35 -1.78 -8.44
C GLY A 50 -0.40 -1.43 -6.96
N ILE A 51 0.32 -2.23 -6.18
CA ILE A 51 0.60 -1.99 -4.76
C ILE A 51 2.12 -1.88 -4.63
N ILE A 52 2.58 -0.86 -3.93
CA ILE A 52 4.00 -0.67 -3.63
C ILE A 52 4.23 -1.04 -2.17
N ILE A 53 5.06 -2.06 -1.94
CA ILE A 53 5.54 -2.46 -0.62
C ILE A 53 7.05 -2.22 -0.60
N ILE A 54 7.55 -1.62 0.48
CA ILE A 54 8.98 -1.45 0.71
C ILE A 54 9.42 -2.54 1.70
N ASN A 55 10.26 -3.49 1.26
CA ASN A 55 10.78 -4.58 2.08
C ASN A 55 12.30 -4.74 1.86
N PRO A 56 13.16 -4.60 2.88
CA PRO A 56 12.84 -4.20 4.26
C PRO A 56 12.15 -2.84 4.33
N SER A 57 11.27 -2.67 5.31
CA SER A 57 10.47 -1.45 5.51
C SER A 57 11.37 -0.24 5.73
N ASN A 58 11.04 0.88 5.08
CA ASN A 58 11.66 2.17 5.32
C ASN A 58 10.56 3.11 5.83
N PRO A 59 10.66 3.69 7.05
CA PRO A 59 11.87 3.85 7.87
C PRO A 59 12.10 2.83 9.00
N THR A 60 11.19 1.87 9.22
CA THR A 60 11.21 1.04 10.43
C THR A 60 12.27 -0.06 10.43
N GLY A 61 12.75 -0.50 9.26
CA GLY A 61 13.70 -1.59 9.10
C GLY A 61 13.09 -2.99 9.21
N ASP A 62 11.78 -3.10 9.42
CA ASP A 62 11.09 -4.39 9.57
C ASP A 62 11.17 -5.22 8.28
N ILE A 63 11.33 -6.53 8.42
CA ILE A 63 11.25 -7.47 7.31
C ILE A 63 9.87 -8.15 7.37
N TYR A 64 9.09 -7.99 6.30
CA TYR A 64 7.81 -8.69 6.20
C TYR A 64 8.06 -10.15 5.82
N ASP A 65 7.50 -11.07 6.61
CA ASP A 65 7.55 -12.49 6.32
C ASP A 65 6.58 -12.90 5.20
N GLU A 66 6.74 -14.12 4.70
CA GLU A 66 5.93 -14.67 3.62
C GLU A 66 4.44 -14.71 3.98
N GLN A 67 4.10 -15.07 5.22
CA GLN A 67 2.71 -15.18 5.68
C GLN A 67 2.00 -13.81 5.69
N THR A 68 2.77 -12.75 5.91
CA THR A 68 2.31 -11.37 5.90
C THR A 68 2.15 -10.82 4.48
N VAL A 69 3.06 -11.19 3.55
CA VAL A 69 3.06 -10.69 2.17
C VAL A 69 2.12 -11.47 1.25
N GLN A 70 2.00 -12.79 1.43
CA GLN A 70 1.20 -13.66 0.56
C GLN A 70 -0.24 -13.19 0.37
N PRO A 71 -0.99 -12.79 1.42
CA PRO A 71 -2.36 -12.29 1.25
C PRO A 71 -2.45 -11.02 0.40
N VAL A 72 -1.41 -10.19 0.39
CA VAL A 72 -1.36 -8.97 -0.45
C VAL A 72 -1.13 -9.33 -1.92
N LEU A 73 -0.29 -10.33 -2.19
CA LEU A 73 -0.09 -10.86 -3.55
C LEU A 73 -1.37 -11.48 -4.10
N ASP A 74 -2.07 -12.28 -3.29
CA ASP A 74 -3.34 -12.90 -3.68
C ASP A 74 -4.39 -11.83 -4.00
N PHE A 75 -4.49 -10.79 -3.17
CA PHE A 75 -5.36 -9.65 -3.42
C PHE A 75 -4.99 -8.89 -4.71
N ALA A 76 -3.70 -8.64 -4.95
CA ALA A 76 -3.24 -7.99 -6.16
C ALA A 76 -3.59 -8.81 -7.41
N ALA A 77 -3.42 -10.13 -7.36
CA ALA A 77 -3.80 -11.03 -8.43
C ALA A 77 -5.31 -11.04 -8.69
N GLU A 78 -6.14 -11.09 -7.62
CA GLU A 78 -7.61 -11.03 -7.73
C GLU A 78 -8.08 -9.74 -8.41
N LYS A 79 -7.51 -8.59 -8.01
CA LYS A 79 -7.85 -7.27 -8.56
C LYS A 79 -7.14 -6.95 -9.88
N LYS A 80 -6.28 -7.85 -10.38
CA LYS A 80 -5.48 -7.68 -11.60
C LYS A 80 -4.65 -6.38 -11.57
N LEU A 81 -4.02 -6.14 -10.42
CA LEU A 81 -3.13 -5.01 -10.18
C LEU A 81 -1.76 -5.22 -10.83
#